data_AF-A0A7J6T895-F1
#
_entry.id   AF-A0A7J6T895-F1
#
_cell.length_a   1.000
_cell.length_b   1.000
_cell.length_c   1.000
_cell.angle_alpha   90.00
_cell.angle_beta   90.00
_cell.angle_gamma   90.00
#
_symmetry.space_group_name_H-M   'P 1'
#
loop_
_entity.id
_entity.type
_entity.pdbx_description
1 polymer ?
#
loop_
_entity_poly.entity_id
_entity_poly.type
_entity_poly.pdbx_seq_one_letter_code
_entity_poly.pdbx_strand_id
1 'polypeptide(L)'
;TREASFECGKISGMEYQIDGAVHLRTECSGERNGKDLAQADTQLVLKRAETAIKWAVKWSGVANPEIHMSSEMLPGATAAVEGQVTGVVSIAKLVYASTGTLQRRVIELNDESGKTFVYTCEGVSSDITMQGSTYTVHVLCGPSTIQLTFPSRELGVAFARYFGGMNSASVNSDAEYISSCRNAVIGTGGVHELKHAWLREDSGTGEVKRLLVVHGEEEELSCSNVMNPPQFDDGVYKISVVCGTKPVTITCTDSDPAVLLATRWGAYPHSEADRVNDGNEQKLCGELLIANVDAQA
;
A
#
# COMPACT_ATOMS: atom_id res chain seq x y z
N THR A 1 -14.50 19.32 -44.82
CA THR A 1 -14.59 18.30 -43.76
C THR A 1 -16.02 17.78 -43.74
N ARG A 2 -16.34 16.78 -44.57
CA ARG A 2 -17.68 16.16 -44.58
C ARG A 2 -17.79 15.22 -43.38
N GLU A 3 -18.87 15.38 -42.63
CA GLU A 3 -19.22 14.70 -41.38
C GLU A 3 -18.98 13.19 -41.49
N ALA A 4 -18.03 12.69 -40.71
CA ALA A 4 -17.96 11.28 -40.36
C ALA A 4 -18.68 11.14 -39.03
N SER A 5 -19.73 10.32 -38.96
CA SER A 5 -20.37 9.95 -37.71
C SER A 5 -19.60 8.76 -37.12
N PHE A 6 -19.10 8.93 -35.90
CA PHE A 6 -18.55 7.84 -35.09
C PHE A 6 -19.59 7.44 -34.05
N GLU A 7 -19.90 6.16 -34.00
CA GLU A 7 -20.72 5.56 -32.96
C GLU A 7 -19.78 4.86 -31.97
N CYS A 8 -19.65 5.47 -30.79
CA CYS A 8 -18.94 4.89 -29.65
C CYS A 8 -19.98 4.29 -28.72
N GLY A 9 -20.03 2.97 -28.61
CA GLY A 9 -21.11 2.30 -27.88
C GLY A 9 -20.68 1.07 -27.11
N LYS A 10 -19.69 0.33 -27.61
CA LYS A 10 -19.26 -0.92 -27.00
C LYS A 10 -18.11 -0.68 -26.03
N ILE A 11 -18.25 -1.11 -24.79
CA ILE A 11 -17.16 -1.09 -23.82
C ILE A 11 -16.24 -2.26 -24.10
N SER A 12 -14.95 -1.99 -24.26
CA SER A 12 -13.90 -2.99 -24.44
C SER A 12 -13.15 -3.31 -23.16
N GLY A 13 -13.17 -2.42 -22.17
CA GLY A 13 -12.56 -2.70 -20.87
C GLY A 13 -12.81 -1.61 -19.83
N MET A 14 -12.69 -1.97 -18.55
CA MET A 14 -12.69 -1.05 -17.43
C MET A 14 -11.59 -1.47 -16.45
N GLU A 15 -10.71 -0.54 -16.12
CA GLU A 15 -9.54 -0.82 -15.27
C GLU A 15 -9.36 0.23 -14.19
N TYR A 16 -9.15 -0.21 -12.95
CA TYR A 16 -8.64 0.62 -11.87
C TYR A 16 -7.16 0.91 -12.06
N GLN A 17 -6.80 2.17 -11.89
CA GLN A 17 -5.42 2.64 -11.86
C GLN A 17 -4.95 2.84 -10.42
N ILE A 18 -3.63 2.99 -10.25
CA ILE A 18 -3.00 3.19 -8.94
C ILE A 18 -3.49 4.45 -8.21
N ASP A 19 -3.92 5.47 -8.97
CA ASP A 19 -4.51 6.72 -8.44
C ASP A 19 -6.01 6.59 -8.08
N GLY A 20 -6.60 5.42 -8.29
CA GLY A 20 -8.02 5.15 -8.05
C GLY A 20 -8.96 5.59 -9.16
N ALA A 21 -8.46 6.18 -10.24
CA ALA A 21 -9.28 6.43 -11.41
C ALA A 21 -9.64 5.11 -12.09
N VAL A 22 -10.83 5.08 -12.69
CA VAL A 22 -11.28 4.00 -13.55
C VAL A 22 -11.13 4.46 -15.00
N HIS A 23 -10.29 3.76 -15.74
CA HIS A 23 -10.13 3.93 -17.18
C HIS A 23 -11.14 3.03 -17.89
N LEU A 24 -12.13 3.66 -18.53
CA LEU A 24 -13.15 2.99 -19.31
C LEU A 24 -12.79 3.13 -20.80
N ARG A 25 -12.53 2.00 -21.44
CA ARG A 25 -12.22 1.92 -22.88
C ARG A 25 -13.49 1.61 -23.66
N THR A 26 -13.72 2.37 -24.74
CA THR A 26 -14.83 2.11 -25.67
C THR A 26 -14.33 1.96 -27.09
N GLU A 27 -14.89 0.97 -27.78
CA GLU A 27 -14.73 0.77 -29.21
C GLU A 27 -15.69 1.72 -29.94
N CYS A 28 -15.13 2.53 -30.84
CA CYS A 28 -15.87 3.36 -31.76
C CYS A 28 -15.74 2.82 -33.17
N SER A 29 -16.88 2.66 -33.85
CA SER A 29 -16.93 2.40 -35.30
C SER A 29 -17.51 3.63 -36.00
N GLY A 30 -17.03 3.92 -37.20
CA GLY A 30 -17.59 4.98 -38.03
C GLY A 30 -17.75 4.49 -39.45
N GLU A 31 -18.69 5.06 -40.17
CA GLU A 31 -18.87 4.78 -41.59
C GLU A 31 -18.73 6.10 -42.37
N ARG A 32 -18.08 6.05 -43.54
CA ARG A 32 -18.01 7.19 -44.44
C ARG A 32 -18.24 6.76 -45.88
N ASN A 33 -19.37 7.18 -46.43
CA ASN A 33 -19.80 6.87 -47.81
C ASN A 33 -19.87 5.35 -48.09
N GLY A 34 -20.48 4.54 -47.23
CA GLY A 34 -20.55 3.09 -47.48
C GLY A 34 -19.30 2.30 -47.11
N LYS A 35 -18.31 2.93 -46.46
CA LYS A 35 -17.03 2.30 -46.09
C LYS A 35 -16.79 2.42 -44.59
N ASP A 36 -16.50 1.28 -43.98
CA ASP A 36 -16.07 1.22 -42.59
C ASP A 36 -14.77 2.00 -42.40
N LEU A 37 -14.76 2.87 -41.41
CA LEU A 37 -13.56 3.53 -40.92
C LEU A 37 -12.83 2.61 -39.95
N ALA A 38 -11.52 2.82 -39.81
CA ALA A 38 -10.74 2.12 -38.80
C ALA A 38 -11.37 2.33 -37.41
N GLN A 39 -11.49 1.25 -36.65
CA GLN A 39 -11.94 1.32 -35.27
C GLN A 39 -11.00 2.22 -34.47
N ALA A 40 -11.58 3.06 -33.63
CA ALA A 40 -10.84 3.90 -32.69
C ALA A 40 -11.21 3.48 -31.27
N ASP A 41 -10.20 3.21 -30.45
CA ASP A 41 -10.39 3.06 -29.01
C ASP A 41 -10.35 4.45 -28.37
N THR A 42 -11.39 4.78 -27.62
CA THR A 42 -11.40 5.99 -26.78
C THR A 42 -11.35 5.60 -25.32
N GLN A 43 -10.79 6.50 -24.50
CA GLN A 43 -10.64 6.29 -23.07
C GLN A 43 -11.34 7.42 -22.30
N LEU A 44 -12.24 7.03 -21.41
CA LEU A 44 -12.88 7.90 -20.44
C LEU A 44 -12.25 7.66 -19.07
N VAL A 45 -11.79 8.73 -18.41
CA VAL A 45 -11.18 8.67 -17.08
C VAL A 45 -12.21 9.12 -16.04
N LEU A 46 -12.61 8.21 -15.17
CA LEU A 46 -13.66 8.44 -14.18
C LEU A 46 -13.11 8.26 -12.77
N LYS A 47 -13.27 9.26 -11.91
CA LYS A 47 -12.71 9.24 -10.55
C LYS A 47 -13.45 8.32 -9.55
N ARG A 48 -14.56 7.70 -9.95
CA ARG A 48 -15.38 6.83 -9.10
C ARG A 48 -15.86 5.62 -9.89
N ALA A 49 -15.67 4.41 -9.35
CA ALA A 49 -16.20 3.19 -9.97
C ALA A 49 -17.70 3.22 -10.15
N GLU A 50 -18.47 3.68 -9.16
CA GLU A 50 -19.93 3.74 -9.29
C GLU A 50 -20.36 4.56 -10.52
N THR A 51 -19.66 5.65 -10.83
CA THR A 51 -19.91 6.45 -12.02
C THR A 51 -19.56 5.66 -13.30
N ALA A 52 -18.41 4.98 -13.32
CA ALA A 52 -18.00 4.14 -14.44
C ALA A 52 -18.99 3.00 -14.71
N ILE A 53 -19.45 2.33 -13.65
CA ILE A 53 -20.44 1.26 -13.73
C ILE A 53 -21.78 1.79 -14.24
N LYS A 54 -22.31 2.88 -13.67
CA LYS A 54 -23.57 3.47 -14.13
C LYS A 54 -23.49 3.92 -15.59
N TRP A 55 -22.34 4.45 -16.01
CA TRP A 55 -22.10 4.81 -17.40
C TRP A 55 -22.13 3.56 -18.29
N ALA A 56 -21.41 2.51 -17.90
CA ALA A 56 -21.36 1.24 -18.63
C ALA A 56 -22.73 0.60 -18.80
N VAL A 57 -23.50 0.49 -17.72
CA VAL A 57 -24.84 -0.11 -17.79
C VAL A 57 -25.77 0.69 -18.68
N LYS A 58 -25.79 2.03 -18.53
CA LYS A 58 -26.73 2.89 -19.27
C LYS A 58 -26.35 3.04 -20.75
N TRP A 59 -25.06 3.13 -21.05
CA TRP A 59 -24.57 3.46 -22.39
C TRP A 59 -24.40 2.23 -23.26
N SER A 60 -23.83 1.14 -22.73
CA SER A 60 -23.49 -0.05 -23.50
C SER A 60 -24.31 -1.29 -23.12
N GLY A 61 -25.26 -1.16 -22.17
CA GLY A 61 -26.16 -2.25 -21.79
C GLY A 61 -25.48 -3.42 -21.07
N VAL A 62 -24.29 -3.20 -20.49
CA VAL A 62 -23.55 -4.27 -19.81
C VAL A 62 -24.28 -4.70 -18.53
N ALA A 63 -24.68 -5.97 -18.45
CA ALA A 63 -25.48 -6.48 -17.34
C ALA A 63 -24.67 -6.69 -16.04
N ASN A 64 -23.44 -7.21 -16.16
CA ASN A 64 -22.54 -7.48 -15.03
C ASN A 64 -21.18 -6.84 -15.29
N PRO A 65 -21.07 -5.51 -15.17
CA PRO A 65 -19.84 -4.81 -15.47
C PRO A 65 -18.70 -5.24 -14.53
N GLU A 66 -17.53 -5.46 -15.11
CA GLU A 66 -16.31 -5.85 -14.40
C GLU A 66 -15.29 -4.70 -14.46
N ILE A 67 -14.69 -4.36 -13.32
CA ILE A 67 -13.51 -3.48 -13.28
C ILE A 67 -12.32 -4.31 -12.86
N HIS A 68 -11.33 -4.39 -13.74
CA HIS A 68 -10.08 -5.11 -13.50
C HIS A 68 -9.09 -4.18 -12.79
N MET A 69 -8.23 -4.71 -11.93
CA MET A 69 -7.04 -3.96 -11.50
C MET A 69 -6.09 -3.88 -12.70
N SER A 70 -5.49 -2.73 -12.97
CA SER A 70 -4.56 -2.60 -14.09
C SER A 70 -3.34 -3.50 -13.92
N SER A 71 -2.69 -3.84 -15.03
CA SER A 71 -1.41 -4.54 -15.01
C SER A 71 -0.32 -3.75 -14.26
N GLU A 72 -0.44 -2.43 -14.19
CA GLU A 72 0.44 -1.55 -13.42
C GLU A 72 0.20 -1.62 -11.91
N MET A 73 -0.97 -2.09 -11.46
CA MET A 73 -1.26 -2.34 -10.04
C MET A 73 -0.84 -3.72 -9.55
N LEU A 74 -0.67 -4.69 -10.46
CA LEU A 74 -0.30 -6.07 -10.14
C LEU A 74 1.14 -6.49 -10.53
N PRO A 75 2.10 -5.60 -10.87
CA PRO A 75 3.39 -6.05 -11.40
C PRO A 75 4.18 -6.77 -10.31
N GLY A 76 4.51 -8.04 -10.59
CA GLY A 76 5.27 -8.88 -9.67
C GLY A 76 4.49 -9.31 -8.42
N ALA A 77 3.17 -9.13 -8.38
CA ALA A 77 2.35 -9.59 -7.27
C ALA A 77 2.31 -11.13 -7.24
N THR A 78 2.87 -11.72 -6.20
CA THR A 78 2.77 -13.16 -5.94
C THR A 78 1.70 -13.43 -4.91
N ALA A 79 1.18 -14.65 -4.93
CA ALA A 79 0.13 -15.09 -4.03
C ALA A 79 0.48 -16.45 -3.43
N ALA A 80 0.19 -16.59 -2.13
CA ALA A 80 0.21 -17.87 -1.45
C ALA A 80 -1.16 -18.11 -0.79
N VAL A 81 -1.74 -19.28 -1.06
CA VAL A 81 -2.93 -19.78 -0.40
C VAL A 81 -2.51 -20.95 0.47
N GLU A 82 -2.70 -20.81 1.78
CA GLU A 82 -2.17 -21.75 2.77
C GLU A 82 -2.56 -23.20 2.45
N GLY A 83 -1.54 -24.06 2.29
CA GLY A 83 -1.70 -25.48 2.00
C GLY A 83 -2.29 -25.83 0.63
N GLN A 84 -2.43 -24.87 -0.29
CA GLN A 84 -3.09 -25.09 -1.58
C GLN A 84 -2.21 -24.76 -2.78
N VAL A 85 -1.87 -23.48 -2.98
CA VAL A 85 -1.22 -23.00 -4.20
C VAL A 85 -0.35 -21.78 -3.92
N THR A 86 0.79 -21.73 -4.60
CA THR A 86 1.61 -20.53 -4.75
C THR A 86 1.66 -20.17 -6.23
N GLY A 87 1.57 -18.88 -6.55
CA GLY A 87 1.53 -18.45 -7.95
C GLY A 87 1.63 -16.95 -8.13
N VAL A 88 1.42 -16.50 -9.36
CA VAL A 88 1.35 -15.09 -9.73
C VAL A 88 -0.10 -14.69 -9.90
N VAL A 89 -0.47 -13.50 -9.43
CA VAL A 89 -1.80 -12.93 -9.66
C VAL A 89 -1.93 -12.58 -11.13
N SER A 90 -2.80 -13.27 -11.85
CA SER A 90 -3.04 -13.00 -13.28
C SER A 90 -4.18 -12.01 -13.50
N ILE A 91 -5.22 -12.08 -12.67
CA ILE A 91 -6.36 -11.18 -12.70
C ILE A 91 -6.79 -10.87 -11.27
N ALA A 92 -7.06 -9.59 -10.99
CA ALA A 92 -7.86 -9.19 -9.85
C ALA A 92 -8.97 -8.26 -10.36
N LYS A 93 -10.22 -8.58 -10.07
CA LYS A 93 -11.36 -7.82 -10.61
C LYS A 93 -12.54 -7.71 -9.65
N LEU A 94 -13.32 -6.67 -9.84
CA LEU A 94 -14.55 -6.37 -9.14
C LEU A 94 -15.72 -6.55 -10.10
N VAL A 95 -16.72 -7.34 -9.72
CA VAL A 95 -17.92 -7.55 -10.53
C VAL A 95 -19.10 -6.88 -9.85
N TYR A 96 -19.77 -6.02 -10.60
CA TYR A 96 -20.89 -5.21 -10.13
C TYR A 96 -22.21 -5.69 -10.74
N ALA A 97 -23.29 -5.47 -10.00
CA ALA A 97 -24.64 -5.53 -10.53
C ALA A 97 -24.90 -4.33 -11.46
N SER A 98 -25.92 -4.44 -12.31
CA SER A 98 -26.41 -3.33 -13.14
C SER A 98 -26.86 -2.10 -12.33
N THR A 99 -27.14 -2.25 -11.03
CA THR A 99 -27.46 -1.15 -10.12
C THR A 99 -26.25 -0.33 -9.69
N GLY A 100 -25.02 -0.81 -9.94
CA GLY A 100 -23.79 -0.24 -9.40
C GLY A 100 -23.36 -0.83 -8.06
N THR A 101 -24.10 -1.80 -7.52
CA THR A 101 -23.73 -2.50 -6.28
C THR A 101 -22.63 -3.52 -6.56
N LEU A 102 -21.56 -3.52 -5.76
CA LEU A 102 -20.52 -4.55 -5.85
C LEU A 102 -21.10 -5.92 -5.44
N GLN A 103 -20.96 -6.92 -6.30
CA GLN A 103 -21.45 -8.28 -6.04
C GLN A 103 -20.35 -9.20 -5.55
N ARG A 104 -19.17 -9.16 -6.18
CA ARG A 104 -18.06 -10.06 -5.84
C ARG A 104 -16.72 -9.45 -6.22
N ARG A 105 -15.68 -9.91 -5.51
CA ARG A 105 -14.28 -9.68 -5.84
C ARG A 105 -13.69 -11.00 -6.30
N VAL A 106 -12.89 -10.99 -7.36
CA VAL A 106 -12.33 -12.21 -7.95
C VAL A 106 -10.83 -12.05 -8.09
N ILE A 107 -10.08 -13.06 -7.63
CA ILE A 107 -8.64 -13.20 -7.85
C ILE A 107 -8.42 -14.48 -8.66
N GLU A 108 -7.65 -14.36 -9.74
CA GLU A 108 -7.15 -15.49 -10.51
C GLU A 108 -5.64 -15.61 -10.30
N LEU A 109 -5.19 -16.81 -9.94
CA LEU A 109 -3.80 -17.13 -9.70
C LEU A 109 -3.35 -18.15 -10.72
N ASN A 110 -2.19 -17.94 -11.33
CA ASN A 110 -1.53 -18.94 -12.15
C ASN A 110 -0.38 -19.56 -11.36
N ASP A 111 -0.39 -20.88 -11.20
CA ASP A 111 0.75 -21.59 -10.63
C ASP A 111 1.90 -21.74 -11.64
N GLU A 112 3.01 -22.31 -11.21
CA GLU A 112 4.19 -22.54 -12.06
C GLU A 112 3.92 -23.50 -13.24
N SER A 113 2.86 -24.31 -13.16
CA SER A 113 2.44 -25.21 -14.25
C SER A 113 1.53 -24.50 -15.28
N GLY A 114 1.17 -23.24 -15.04
CA GLY A 114 0.24 -22.48 -15.85
C GLY A 114 -1.23 -22.79 -15.56
N LYS A 115 -1.54 -23.55 -14.51
CA LYS A 115 -2.91 -23.83 -14.09
C LYS A 115 -3.49 -22.61 -13.37
N THR A 116 -4.68 -22.20 -13.81
CA THR A 116 -5.41 -21.07 -13.21
C THR A 116 -6.33 -21.54 -12.07
N PHE A 117 -6.25 -20.86 -10.93
CA PHE A 117 -7.11 -21.02 -9.77
C PHE A 117 -7.92 -19.75 -9.57
N VAL A 118 -9.23 -19.87 -9.36
CA VAL A 118 -10.15 -18.72 -9.26
C VAL A 118 -10.75 -18.68 -7.87
N TYR A 119 -10.60 -17.55 -7.19
CA TYR A 119 -11.08 -17.31 -5.84
C TYR A 119 -12.10 -16.16 -5.84
N THR A 120 -13.22 -16.36 -5.15
CA THR A 120 -14.17 -15.28 -4.86
C THR A 120 -13.94 -14.79 -3.44
N CYS A 121 -13.72 -13.48 -3.31
CA CYS A 121 -13.20 -12.87 -2.10
C CYS A 121 -14.13 -11.84 -1.49
N GLU A 122 -14.09 -11.75 -0.17
CA GLU A 122 -14.86 -10.79 0.62
C GLU A 122 -14.16 -9.43 0.62
N GLY A 123 -12.83 -9.41 0.70
CA GLY A 123 -12.01 -8.20 0.73
C GLY A 123 -10.71 -8.42 1.49
N VAL A 124 -10.02 -7.33 1.80
CA VAL A 124 -8.83 -7.38 2.66
C VAL A 124 -9.27 -7.53 4.12
N SER A 125 -8.60 -8.42 4.84
CA SER A 125 -8.99 -8.90 6.18
C SER A 125 -8.18 -8.31 7.33
N SER A 126 -7.00 -7.76 7.04
CA SER A 126 -6.09 -7.19 8.04
C SER A 126 -5.27 -6.05 7.45
N ASP A 127 -4.58 -5.32 8.31
CA ASP A 127 -3.57 -4.36 7.89
C ASP A 127 -2.48 -5.02 7.03
N ILE A 128 -1.83 -4.20 6.21
CA ILE A 128 -0.73 -4.61 5.33
C ILE A 128 0.49 -4.84 6.20
N THR A 129 1.15 -5.98 6.05
CA THR A 129 2.38 -6.29 6.80
C THR A 129 3.58 -5.99 5.92
N MET A 130 4.55 -5.22 6.43
CA MET A 130 5.84 -5.05 5.77
C MET A 130 6.80 -6.16 6.22
N GLN A 131 7.39 -6.89 5.26
CA GLN A 131 8.47 -7.84 5.53
C GLN A 131 9.64 -7.56 4.59
N GLY A 132 10.79 -7.16 5.16
CA GLY A 132 11.89 -6.67 4.33
C GLY A 132 11.40 -5.57 3.37
N SER A 133 11.70 -5.64 2.08
CA SER A 133 11.23 -4.65 1.09
C SER A 133 9.83 -4.94 0.52
N THR A 134 9.15 -5.97 1.01
CA THR A 134 7.88 -6.45 0.45
C THR A 134 6.70 -6.12 1.37
N TYR A 135 5.50 -6.08 0.78
CA TYR A 135 4.26 -5.68 1.45
C TYR A 135 3.21 -6.76 1.23
N THR A 136 2.79 -7.39 2.31
CA THR A 136 1.83 -8.50 2.28
C THR A 136 0.44 -8.02 2.64
N VAL A 137 -0.52 -8.31 1.76
CA VAL A 137 -1.95 -8.02 1.92
C VAL A 137 -2.69 -9.35 2.09
N HIS A 138 -3.48 -9.46 3.16
CA HIS A 138 -4.26 -10.67 3.44
C HIS A 138 -5.70 -10.51 2.95
N VAL A 139 -6.10 -11.29 1.96
CA VAL A 139 -7.44 -11.26 1.35
C VAL A 139 -8.23 -12.48 1.81
N LEU A 140 -9.42 -12.26 2.37
CA LEU A 140 -10.32 -13.35 2.77
C LEU A 140 -11.15 -13.80 1.57
N CYS A 141 -11.10 -15.10 1.26
CA CYS A 141 -11.81 -15.73 0.16
C CYS A 141 -12.54 -16.99 0.64
N GLY A 142 -13.65 -16.79 1.35
CA GLY A 142 -14.40 -17.86 2.01
C GLY A 142 -13.61 -18.46 3.16
N PRO A 143 -13.37 -19.80 3.20
CA PRO A 143 -12.60 -20.43 4.27
C PRO A 143 -11.08 -20.25 4.12
N SER A 144 -10.61 -19.65 3.03
CA SER A 144 -9.19 -19.51 2.73
C SER A 144 -8.76 -18.04 2.81
N THR A 145 -7.53 -17.82 3.27
CA THR A 145 -6.87 -16.52 3.21
C THR A 145 -5.78 -16.56 2.15
N ILE A 146 -5.81 -15.62 1.21
CA ILE A 146 -4.78 -15.43 0.21
C ILE A 146 -3.82 -14.35 0.73
N GLN A 147 -2.54 -14.68 0.80
CA GLN A 147 -1.47 -13.73 1.11
C GLN A 147 -0.90 -13.22 -0.21
N LEU A 148 -1.11 -11.94 -0.50
CA LEU A 148 -0.59 -11.28 -1.69
C LEU A 148 0.63 -10.46 -1.34
N THR A 149 1.76 -10.70 -1.99
CA THR A 149 3.00 -9.98 -1.74
C THR A 149 3.30 -9.02 -2.88
N PHE A 150 3.49 -7.75 -2.53
CA PHE A 150 3.77 -6.66 -3.46
C PHE A 150 5.20 -6.14 -3.27
N PRO A 151 5.87 -5.69 -4.35
CA PRO A 151 7.24 -5.16 -4.28
C PRO A 151 7.31 -3.72 -3.76
N SER A 152 6.18 -3.02 -3.60
CA SER A 152 6.16 -1.64 -3.11
C SER A 152 4.93 -1.35 -2.25
N ARG A 153 5.09 -0.35 -1.36
CA ARG A 153 4.03 0.12 -0.47
C ARG A 153 2.82 0.62 -1.25
N GLU A 154 3.09 1.42 -2.28
CA GLU A 154 2.08 2.08 -3.10
C GLU A 154 1.16 1.07 -3.77
N LEU A 155 1.72 -0.02 -4.31
CA LEU A 155 0.94 -1.09 -4.94
C LEU A 155 0.10 -1.86 -3.91
N GLY A 156 0.69 -2.23 -2.78
CA GLY A 156 -0.03 -2.92 -1.71
C GLY A 156 -1.19 -2.09 -1.15
N VAL A 157 -0.96 -0.79 -0.92
CA VAL A 157 -1.99 0.16 -0.44
C VAL A 157 -3.07 0.38 -1.48
N ALA A 158 -2.70 0.61 -2.75
CA ALA A 158 -3.68 0.80 -3.82
C ALA A 158 -4.54 -0.46 -4.02
N PHE A 159 -3.93 -1.64 -3.98
CA PHE A 159 -4.66 -2.90 -4.02
C PHE A 159 -5.62 -3.05 -2.84
N ALA A 160 -5.14 -2.85 -1.61
CA ALA A 160 -5.99 -2.96 -0.43
C ALA A 160 -7.16 -1.97 -0.44
N ARG A 161 -6.93 -0.76 -0.94
CA ARG A 161 -7.95 0.29 -1.08
C ARG A 161 -8.98 -0.06 -2.15
N TYR A 162 -8.55 -0.27 -3.39
CA TYR A 162 -9.47 -0.38 -4.53
C TYR A 162 -10.03 -1.78 -4.73
N PHE A 163 -9.20 -2.82 -4.60
CA PHE A 163 -9.70 -4.19 -4.60
C PHE A 163 -10.30 -4.55 -3.25
N GLY A 164 -9.54 -4.34 -2.16
CA GLY A 164 -9.90 -4.79 -0.83
C GLY A 164 -11.06 -4.05 -0.16
N GLY A 165 -11.35 -2.82 -0.59
CA GLY A 165 -12.33 -1.94 0.07
C GLY A 165 -11.83 -1.30 1.37
N MET A 166 -10.52 -1.34 1.63
CA MET A 166 -9.91 -0.80 2.83
C MET A 166 -9.51 0.67 2.60
N ASN A 167 -10.44 1.60 2.86
CA ASN A 167 -10.24 3.03 2.58
C ASN A 167 -9.03 3.62 3.32
N SER A 168 -8.73 3.13 4.52
CA SER A 168 -7.63 3.57 5.37
C SER A 168 -6.69 2.41 5.68
N ALA A 169 -6.08 1.84 4.63
CA ALA A 169 -5.12 0.77 4.80
C ALA A 169 -3.93 1.24 5.63
N SER A 170 -3.68 0.56 6.75
CA SER A 170 -2.48 0.78 7.55
C SER A 170 -1.42 -0.22 7.11
N VAL A 171 -0.17 0.23 7.06
CA VAL A 171 1.01 -0.61 6.83
C VAL A 171 1.72 -0.76 8.15
N ASN A 172 1.71 -1.97 8.69
CA ASN A 172 2.40 -2.32 9.91
C ASN A 172 3.87 -2.59 9.65
N SER A 173 4.70 -2.05 10.53
CA SER A 173 6.14 -2.34 10.53
C SER A 173 6.39 -3.83 10.76
N ASP A 174 7.54 -4.29 10.29
CA ASP A 174 7.97 -5.68 10.41
C ASP A 174 7.95 -6.11 11.89
N ALA A 175 7.37 -7.28 12.14
CA ALA A 175 7.26 -7.83 13.48
C ALA A 175 8.64 -8.03 14.11
N GLU A 176 9.66 -8.38 13.30
CA GLU A 176 11.04 -8.49 13.77
C GLU A 176 11.55 -7.14 14.29
N TYR A 177 11.26 -6.04 13.58
CA TYR A 177 11.69 -4.70 14.00
C TYR A 177 11.00 -4.27 15.29
N ILE A 178 9.68 -4.48 15.38
CA ILE A 178 8.93 -4.19 16.61
C ILE A 178 9.46 -5.02 17.78
N SER A 179 9.85 -6.27 17.53
CA SER A 179 10.37 -7.15 18.57
C SER A 179 11.75 -6.75 19.11
N SER A 180 12.58 -6.05 18.31
CA SER A 180 13.84 -5.44 18.76
C SER A 180 13.59 -4.08 19.40
N CYS A 181 12.63 -3.30 18.88
CA CYS A 181 12.25 -1.95 19.33
C CYS A 181 11.08 -1.92 20.34
N ARG A 182 11.09 -2.83 21.33
CA ARG A 182 9.91 -3.11 22.18
C ARG A 182 9.49 -2.03 23.15
N ASN A 183 10.33 -1.03 23.47
CA ASN A 183 9.98 -0.07 24.50
C ASN A 183 9.86 1.35 23.94
N ALA A 184 8.88 2.10 24.44
CA ALA A 184 8.67 3.50 24.14
C ALA A 184 8.48 4.27 25.46
N VAL A 185 9.24 5.36 25.65
CA VAL A 185 9.06 6.31 26.75
C VAL A 185 8.32 7.52 26.22
N ILE A 186 7.20 7.89 26.84
CA ILE A 186 6.33 8.98 26.36
C ILE A 186 6.37 10.15 27.36
N GLY A 187 6.87 11.30 26.92
CA GLY A 187 7.01 12.50 27.73
C GLY A 187 7.94 12.27 28.92
N THR A 188 7.49 12.68 30.10
CA THR A 188 8.15 12.37 31.39
C THR A 188 7.56 11.13 32.06
N GLY A 189 6.80 10.32 31.31
CA GLY A 189 6.09 9.14 31.79
C GLY A 189 6.99 7.91 31.95
N GLY A 190 6.35 6.77 32.19
CA GLY A 190 7.01 5.48 32.32
C GLY A 190 7.41 4.87 30.96
N VAL A 191 8.00 3.67 31.04
CA VAL A 191 8.30 2.84 29.88
C VAL A 191 7.05 2.05 29.49
N HIS A 192 6.66 2.12 28.22
CA HIS A 192 5.53 1.39 27.65
C HIS A 192 6.03 0.38 26.62
N GLU A 193 5.33 -0.75 26.46
CA GLU A 193 5.66 -1.74 25.44
C GLU A 193 5.09 -1.31 24.07
N LEU A 194 5.93 -1.12 23.06
CA LEU A 194 5.51 -0.86 21.69
C LEU A 194 4.85 -2.12 21.10
N LYS A 195 3.59 -2.00 20.69
CA LYS A 195 2.84 -3.08 20.02
C LYS A 195 2.88 -2.95 18.51
N HIS A 196 2.69 -1.73 18.01
CA HIS A 196 2.67 -1.48 16.58
C HIS A 196 3.25 -0.12 16.23
N ALA A 197 3.85 -0.06 15.05
CA ALA A 197 4.21 1.18 14.37
C ALA A 197 3.62 1.13 12.96
N TRP A 198 2.57 1.94 12.75
CA TRP A 198 1.79 1.95 11.52
C TRP A 198 2.10 3.18 10.66
N LEU A 199 2.05 2.99 9.35
CA LEU A 199 1.90 4.05 8.36
C LEU A 199 0.48 3.99 7.80
N ARG A 200 -0.27 5.08 7.89
CA ARG A 200 -1.64 5.16 7.36
C ARG A 200 -1.73 6.32 6.38
N GLU A 201 -2.14 6.05 5.16
CA GLU A 201 -2.36 7.09 4.15
C GLU A 201 -3.80 7.60 4.20
N ASP A 202 -3.96 8.91 4.33
CA ASP A 202 -5.27 9.55 4.30
C ASP A 202 -5.85 9.54 2.87
N SER A 203 -7.03 8.94 2.70
CA SER A 203 -7.68 8.74 1.40
C SER A 203 -8.04 10.04 0.66
N GLY A 204 -8.04 11.20 1.33
CA GLY A 204 -8.35 12.48 0.71
C GLY A 204 -7.13 13.29 0.28
N THR A 205 -6.08 13.27 1.09
CA THR A 205 -4.90 14.14 0.90
C THR A 205 -3.67 13.39 0.38
N GLY A 206 -3.64 12.06 0.50
CA GLY A 206 -2.44 11.26 0.28
C GLY A 206 -1.39 11.45 1.38
N GLU A 207 -1.73 12.16 2.47
CA GLU A 207 -0.80 12.39 3.57
C GLU A 207 -0.57 11.09 4.35
N VAL A 208 0.70 10.77 4.58
CA VAL A 208 1.10 9.58 5.33
C VAL A 208 1.25 9.95 6.82
N LYS A 209 0.32 9.43 7.62
CA LYS A 209 0.33 9.53 9.08
C LYS A 209 1.18 8.39 9.66
N ARG A 210 2.03 8.73 10.63
CA ARG A 210 2.81 7.75 11.43
C ARG A 210 2.08 7.57 12.75
N LEU A 211 1.73 6.34 13.07
CA LEU A 211 0.99 6.01 14.27
C LEU A 211 1.80 5.03 15.11
N LEU A 212 1.88 5.27 16.42
CA LEU A 212 2.40 4.30 17.38
C LEU A 212 1.24 3.79 18.24
N VAL A 213 1.26 2.49 18.52
CA VAL A 213 0.36 1.85 19.47
C VAL A 213 1.21 1.20 20.55
N VAL A 214 1.01 1.61 21.79
CA VAL A 214 1.75 1.11 22.96
C VAL A 214 0.81 0.40 23.93
N HIS A 215 1.32 -0.57 24.66
CA HIS A 215 0.55 -1.31 25.64
C HIS A 215 0.13 -0.40 26.80
N GLY A 216 -1.15 -0.51 27.19
CA GLY A 216 -1.73 0.29 28.27
C GLY A 216 -2.29 1.64 27.83
N GLU A 217 -2.06 2.08 26.59
CA GLU A 217 -2.80 3.18 25.97
C GLU A 217 -3.65 2.61 24.83
N GLU A 218 -4.97 2.77 24.90
CA GLU A 218 -5.89 2.35 23.83
C GLU A 218 -5.87 3.32 22.62
N GLU A 219 -5.16 4.45 22.75
CA GLU A 219 -5.12 5.49 21.73
C GLU A 219 -3.93 5.34 20.77
N GLU A 220 -4.21 5.55 19.48
CA GLU A 220 -3.18 5.67 18.45
C GLU A 220 -2.46 7.02 18.60
N LEU A 221 -1.15 6.99 18.82
CA LEU A 221 -0.34 8.20 18.93
C LEU A 221 0.12 8.65 17.55
N SER A 222 -0.34 9.82 17.08
CA SER A 222 0.11 10.40 15.82
C SER A 222 1.46 11.10 15.98
N CYS A 223 2.45 10.64 15.22
CA CYS A 223 3.84 11.03 15.34
C CYS A 223 4.36 11.82 14.13
N SER A 224 5.31 12.71 14.39
CA SER A 224 6.07 13.43 13.38
C SER A 224 7.05 12.50 12.65
N ASN A 225 7.75 13.06 11.67
CA ASN A 225 8.96 12.42 11.14
C ASN A 225 10.03 12.32 12.22
N VAL A 226 10.90 11.32 12.09
CA VAL A 226 12.14 11.22 12.84
C VAL A 226 13.14 12.19 12.24
N MET A 227 13.63 13.13 13.07
CA MET A 227 14.50 14.23 12.62
C MET A 227 15.99 13.97 12.88
N ASN A 228 16.31 13.04 13.78
CA ASN A 228 17.66 12.74 14.20
C ASN A 228 17.96 11.25 13.96
N PRO A 229 19.22 10.88 13.65
CA PRO A 229 19.59 9.49 13.52
C PRO A 229 19.37 8.74 14.85
N PRO A 230 19.16 7.41 14.80
CA PRO A 230 19.21 6.59 16.00
C PRO A 230 20.52 6.81 16.77
N GLN A 231 20.42 7.00 18.08
CA GLN A 231 21.57 7.22 18.97
C GLN A 231 21.87 5.96 19.77
N PHE A 232 23.12 5.56 19.88
CA PHE A 232 23.51 4.46 20.77
C PHE A 232 23.88 5.00 22.15
N ASP A 233 23.16 4.56 23.18
CA ASP A 233 23.36 5.02 24.55
C ASP A 233 22.92 3.93 25.53
N ASP A 234 23.68 3.74 26.61
CA ASP A 234 23.47 2.68 27.61
C ASP A 234 23.30 1.25 27.05
N GLY A 235 23.97 0.94 25.93
CA GLY A 235 23.90 -0.40 25.32
C GLY A 235 22.63 -0.65 24.49
N VAL A 236 21.83 0.38 24.22
CA VAL A 236 20.63 0.31 23.37
C VAL A 236 20.62 1.45 22.34
N TYR A 237 19.87 1.24 21.25
CA TYR A 237 19.64 2.28 20.24
C TYR A 237 18.36 3.05 20.58
N LYS A 238 18.41 4.39 20.58
CA LYS A 238 17.31 5.29 20.94
C LYS A 238 16.89 6.10 19.71
N ILE A 239 15.61 6.05 19.36
CA ILE A 239 14.99 6.85 18.30
C ILE A 239 14.10 7.90 18.96
N SER A 240 14.35 9.17 18.67
CA SER A 240 13.55 10.28 19.20
C SER A 240 12.57 10.80 18.17
N VAL A 241 11.30 10.89 18.55
CA VAL A 241 10.19 11.37 17.72
C VAL A 241 9.22 12.18 18.58
N VAL A 242 8.38 13.03 17.99
CA VAL A 242 7.32 13.73 18.72
C VAL A 242 5.98 13.15 18.32
N CYS A 243 5.16 12.74 19.30
CA CYS A 243 3.81 12.26 19.06
C CYS A 243 2.80 13.17 19.74
N GLY A 244 1.91 13.79 18.95
CA GLY A 244 1.10 14.93 19.37
C GLY A 244 1.99 16.07 19.87
N THR A 245 1.94 16.36 21.17
CA THR A 245 2.79 17.36 21.84
C THR A 245 3.83 16.73 22.77
N LYS A 246 3.92 15.40 22.83
CA LYS A 246 4.80 14.68 23.76
C LYS A 246 6.03 14.14 23.01
N PRO A 247 7.26 14.34 23.53
CA PRO A 247 8.41 13.64 23.02
C PRO A 247 8.28 12.14 23.31
N VAL A 248 8.70 11.30 22.38
CA VAL A 248 8.70 9.84 22.50
C VAL A 248 10.08 9.32 22.15
N THR A 249 10.62 8.45 23.00
CA THR A 249 11.87 7.74 22.75
C THR A 249 11.59 6.25 22.61
N ILE A 250 11.80 5.71 21.40
CA ILE A 250 11.72 4.27 21.13
C ILE A 250 13.10 3.68 21.35
N THR A 251 13.21 2.59 22.10
CA THR A 251 14.48 1.90 22.33
C THR A 251 14.51 0.55 21.63
N CYS A 252 15.59 0.28 20.91
CA CYS A 252 15.85 -0.95 20.19
C CYS A 252 17.12 -1.64 20.71
N THR A 253 17.14 -2.97 20.70
CA THR A 253 18.33 -3.74 21.10
C THR A 253 19.39 -3.82 20.02
N ASP A 254 19.00 -3.66 18.75
CA ASP A 254 19.87 -3.88 17.59
C ASP A 254 19.89 -2.66 16.66
N SER A 255 21.02 -2.43 15.98
CA SER A 255 21.22 -1.30 15.06
C SER A 255 20.27 -1.35 13.88
N ASP A 256 20.17 -2.50 13.24
CA ASP A 256 19.49 -2.64 11.95
C ASP A 256 17.99 -2.39 12.08
N PRO A 257 17.26 -3.01 13.03
CA PRO A 257 15.89 -2.62 13.37
C PRO A 257 15.73 -1.14 13.69
N ALA A 258 16.66 -0.52 14.43
CA ALA A 258 16.57 0.89 14.78
C ALA A 258 16.64 1.80 13.54
N VAL A 259 17.61 1.54 12.66
CA VAL A 259 17.79 2.28 11.40
C VAL A 259 16.61 2.04 10.46
N LEU A 260 16.14 0.80 10.33
CA LEU A 260 15.01 0.45 9.46
C LEU A 260 13.70 1.07 9.95
N LEU A 261 13.45 1.06 11.27
CA LEU A 261 12.27 1.71 11.84
C LEU A 261 12.34 3.23 11.65
N ALA A 262 13.49 3.85 11.94
CA ALA A 262 13.68 5.29 11.75
C ALA A 262 13.52 5.73 10.28
N THR A 263 14.06 4.97 9.33
CA THR A 263 14.01 5.33 7.90
C THR A 263 12.69 4.99 7.25
N ARG A 264 12.12 3.80 7.49
CA ARG A 264 10.92 3.33 6.76
C ARG A 264 9.62 3.81 7.39
N TRP A 265 9.50 3.71 8.71
CA TRP A 265 8.35 4.25 9.43
C TRP A 265 8.57 5.73 9.74
N GLY A 266 9.71 6.08 10.35
CA GLY A 266 10.02 7.44 10.78
C GLY A 266 10.31 8.43 9.64
N ALA A 267 10.53 7.94 8.41
CA ALA A 267 10.95 8.74 7.25
C ALA A 267 12.23 9.57 7.48
N TYR A 268 13.15 9.05 8.29
CA TYR A 268 14.49 9.59 8.41
C TYR A 268 15.23 9.50 7.04
N PRO A 269 15.91 10.57 6.59
CA PRO A 269 16.55 10.60 5.26
C PRO A 269 17.60 9.48 5.05
N HIS A 270 17.45 8.70 3.97
CA HIS A 270 18.33 7.57 3.65
C HIS A 270 19.81 7.96 3.50
N SER A 271 20.11 9.11 2.89
CA SER A 271 21.49 9.58 2.65
C SER A 271 22.31 9.76 3.93
N GLU A 272 21.64 9.90 5.07
CA GLU A 272 22.29 10.05 6.38
C GLU A 272 22.38 8.71 7.13
N ALA A 273 21.52 7.74 6.79
CA ALA A 273 21.54 6.39 7.36
C ALA A 273 22.67 5.52 6.78
N ASP A 274 22.94 5.61 5.48
CA ASP A 274 24.00 4.82 4.83
C ASP A 274 25.40 5.19 5.38
N ARG A 275 25.59 6.43 5.83
CA ARG A 275 26.82 6.88 6.50
C ARG A 275 27.05 6.24 7.87
N VAL A 276 26.01 5.71 8.51
CA VAL A 276 26.11 5.00 9.79
C VAL A 276 26.55 3.55 9.57
N ASN A 277 26.18 2.95 8.42
CA ASN A 277 26.52 1.55 8.09
C ASN A 277 27.89 1.38 7.40
N ASP A 278 28.35 2.34 6.59
CA ASP A 278 29.59 2.21 5.80
C ASP A 278 30.90 2.51 6.55
N GLY A 279 30.86 2.74 7.86
CA GLY A 279 32.02 3.18 8.62
C GLY A 279 32.17 2.55 9.99
N ASN A 280 32.84 1.38 10.04
CA ASN A 280 33.30 0.69 11.25
C ASN A 280 32.23 0.48 12.33
N GLU A 281 31.86 -0.77 12.57
CA GLU A 281 31.08 -1.27 13.73
C GLU A 281 31.61 -0.85 15.12
N GLN A 282 32.66 -0.02 15.22
CA GLN A 282 33.15 0.54 16.47
C GLN A 282 33.56 2.02 16.44
N LYS A 283 33.38 2.80 15.35
CA LYS A 283 34.02 4.13 15.30
C LYS A 283 33.16 5.36 14.97
N LEU A 284 31.96 5.23 14.41
CA LEU A 284 31.16 6.42 14.05
C LEU A 284 29.98 6.74 14.99
N CYS A 285 29.66 5.88 15.96
CA CYS A 285 28.87 6.30 17.12
C CYS A 285 29.67 7.18 18.11
N GLY A 286 31.00 7.31 17.94
CA GLY A 286 31.87 8.10 18.81
C GLY A 286 32.31 9.47 18.28
N GLU A 287 32.23 9.74 16.97
CA GLU A 287 32.82 10.95 16.37
C GLU A 287 31.82 12.04 15.99
N LEU A 288 30.51 11.82 16.13
CA LEU A 288 29.50 12.90 16.08
C LEU A 288 29.29 13.60 17.44
N LEU A 289 29.97 13.15 18.51
CA LEU A 289 29.88 13.72 19.85
C LEU A 289 30.91 14.82 20.16
N ILE A 290 31.82 15.15 19.25
CA ILE A 290 32.84 16.20 19.47
C ILE A 290 32.51 17.52 18.72
N ALA A 291 31.61 17.51 17.74
CA ALA A 291 31.34 18.71 16.94
C ALA A 291 30.35 19.72 17.57
N ASN A 292 29.80 19.45 18.77
CA ASN A 292 28.81 20.34 19.41
C ASN A 292 29.16 20.79 20.84
N VAL A 293 30.38 20.54 21.33
CA VAL A 293 30.84 21.06 22.64
C VAL A 293 31.66 22.35 22.51
N ASP A 294 32.17 22.70 21.31
CA ASP A 294 32.97 23.93 21.11
C ASP A 294 32.19 25.12 20.53
N ALA A 295 30.86 25.12 20.61
CA ALA A 295 30.03 26.26 20.18
C ALA A 295 29.47 27.11 21.35
N GLN A 296 29.89 26.87 22.60
CA GLN A 296 29.65 27.76 23.73
C GLN A 296 30.83 27.73 24.72
N ALA A 297 31.93 28.40 24.33
CA ALA A 297 32.95 28.95 25.22
C ALA A 297 33.51 30.24 24.61
#